data_AF-A0A7V9SJU4-F1
#
_entry.id   AF-A0A7V9SJU4-F1
#
_cell.length_a   1.000
_cell.length_b   1.000
_cell.length_c   1.000
_cell.angle_alpha   90.00
_cell.angle_beta   90.00
_cell.angle_gamma   90.00
#
_symmetry.space_group_name_H-M   'P 1'
#
loop_
_entity.id
_entity.type
_entity.pdbx_description
1 polymer ?
#
loop_
_entity_poly.entity_id
_entity_poly.type
_entity_poly.pdbx_seq_one_letter_code
_entity_poly.pdbx_strand_id
1 'polypeptide(L)'
;MSGLQELADRLAQGVSLELADAPAIVGAPDLIAVGALADEVRRQLHGVRTTFVRVLEVHVGAIPAALPPGANAGELRLVGPPSSATQALEAVASAR
;
A
#
# COMPACT_ATOMS: atom_id res chain seq x y z
N MET A 1 21.31 -19.46 5.74
CA MET A 1 21.11 -17.99 5.64
C MET A 1 19.63 -17.72 5.94
N SER A 2 19.27 -16.58 6.52
CA SER A 2 17.83 -16.27 6.72
C SER A 2 17.21 -15.92 5.37
N GLY A 3 15.92 -16.26 5.16
CA GLY A 3 15.24 -15.92 3.90
C GLY A 3 15.29 -14.43 3.58
N LEU A 4 15.27 -13.56 4.59
CA LEU A 4 15.41 -12.11 4.41
C LEU A 4 16.78 -11.70 3.84
N GLN A 5 17.86 -12.37 4.23
CA GLN A 5 19.19 -12.09 3.68
C GLN A 5 19.27 -12.45 2.19
N GLU A 6 18.68 -13.57 1.79
CA GLU A 6 18.64 -13.98 0.39
C GLU A 6 17.86 -12.97 -0.47
N LEU A 7 16.78 -12.40 0.07
CA LEU A 7 16.06 -11.31 -0.59
C LEU A 7 16.90 -10.03 -0.69
N ALA A 8 17.64 -9.68 0.36
CA ALA A 8 18.51 -8.52 0.37
C ALA A 8 19.61 -8.63 -0.71
N ASP A 9 20.23 -9.81 -0.83
CA ASP A 9 21.28 -10.06 -1.82
C ASP A 9 20.75 -9.95 -3.26
N ARG A 10 19.52 -10.42 -3.50
CA ARG A 10 18.82 -10.29 -4.79
C ARG A 10 18.49 -8.84 -5.11
N LEU A 11 17.96 -8.08 -4.14
CA LEU A 11 17.65 -6.66 -4.31
C LEU A 11 18.91 -5.83 -4.61
N ALA A 12 20.03 -6.13 -3.96
CA ALA A 12 21.31 -5.49 -4.23
C ALA A 12 21.82 -5.74 -5.67
N GLN A 13 21.37 -6.83 -6.30
CA GLN A 13 21.64 -7.15 -7.71
C GLN A 13 20.60 -6.54 -8.67
N GLY A 14 19.67 -5.73 -8.18
CA GLY A 14 18.59 -5.14 -8.97
C GLY A 14 17.48 -6.13 -9.36
N VAL A 15 17.45 -7.32 -8.74
CA VAL A 15 16.39 -8.29 -8.98
C VAL A 15 15.12 -7.84 -8.26
N SER A 16 14.03 -7.72 -9.02
CA SER A 16 12.72 -7.42 -8.44
C SER A 16 12.17 -8.63 -7.68
N LEU A 17 11.52 -8.37 -6.55
CA LEU A 17 10.83 -9.40 -5.78
C LEU A 17 9.46 -9.73 -6.38
N GLU A 18 9.05 -10.97 -6.26
CA GLU A 18 7.75 -11.47 -6.70
C GLU A 18 6.87 -11.85 -5.50
N LEU A 19 5.59 -12.13 -5.75
CA LEU A 19 4.65 -12.51 -4.69
C LEU A 19 5.11 -13.77 -3.91
N ALA A 20 5.83 -14.66 -4.57
CA ALA A 20 6.42 -15.85 -3.96
C ALA A 20 7.45 -15.53 -2.86
N ASP A 21 8.01 -14.32 -2.85
CA ASP A 21 8.99 -13.87 -1.85
C ASP A 21 8.32 -13.34 -0.56
N ALA A 22 7.03 -13.00 -0.63
CA ALA A 22 6.29 -12.39 0.48
C ALA A 22 6.36 -13.20 1.80
N PRO A 23 6.28 -14.54 1.82
CA PRO A 23 6.38 -15.31 3.05
C PRO A 23 7.68 -15.09 3.83
N ALA A 24 8.81 -14.85 3.15
CA ALA A 24 10.10 -14.60 3.80
C ALA A 24 10.16 -13.24 4.49
N ILE A 25 9.42 -12.24 3.98
CA ILE A 25 9.28 -10.92 4.60
C ILE A 25 8.28 -10.98 5.76
N VAL A 26 7.09 -11.54 5.52
CA VAL A 26 6.01 -11.62 6.52
C VAL A 26 6.40 -12.49 7.72
N GLY A 27 7.19 -13.55 7.49
CA GLY A 27 7.70 -14.42 8.53
C GLY A 27 8.93 -13.90 9.27
N ALA A 28 9.51 -12.76 8.88
CA ALA A 28 10.73 -12.24 9.49
C ALA A 28 10.44 -11.63 10.88
N PRO A 29 11.07 -12.11 11.96
CA PRO A 29 10.85 -11.57 13.30
C PRO A 29 11.57 -10.22 13.52
N ASP A 30 12.64 -9.97 12.77
CA ASP A 30 13.41 -8.74 12.85
C ASP A 30 12.80 -7.65 11.93
N LEU A 31 11.85 -6.92 12.48
CA LEU A 31 11.18 -5.81 11.78
C LEU A 31 12.13 -4.65 11.46
N ILE A 32 13.23 -4.49 12.20
CA ILE A 32 14.22 -3.44 11.92
C ILE A 32 14.98 -3.78 10.65
N ALA A 33 15.41 -5.02 10.48
CA ALA A 33 16.04 -5.48 9.25
C ALA A 33 15.11 -5.35 8.03
N VAL A 34 13.83 -5.71 8.18
CA VAL A 34 12.81 -5.51 7.13
C VAL A 34 12.66 -4.03 6.77
N GLY A 35 12.53 -3.17 7.78
CA GLY A 35 12.39 -1.72 7.58
C GLY A 35 13.61 -1.08 6.92
N ALA A 36 14.82 -1.48 7.31
CA ALA A 36 16.06 -0.99 6.71
C ALA A 36 16.18 -1.39 5.23
N LEU A 37 15.85 -2.64 4.89
CA LEU A 37 15.84 -3.10 3.51
C LEU A 37 14.79 -2.35 2.67
N ALA A 38 13.60 -2.14 3.23
CA ALA A 38 12.55 -1.38 2.56
C ALA A 38 12.93 0.09 2.32
N ASP A 39 13.58 0.76 3.29
CA ASP A 39 14.03 2.14 3.11
C ASP A 39 15.15 2.25 2.07
N GLU A 40 16.06 1.28 2.00
CA GLU A 40 17.10 1.24 0.97
C GLU A 40 16.48 1.17 -0.44
N VAL A 41 15.57 0.22 -0.66
CA VAL A 41 14.84 0.12 -1.95
C VAL A 41 14.06 1.41 -2.24
N ARG A 42 13.38 1.98 -1.25
CA ARG A 42 12.64 3.24 -1.40
C ARG A 42 13.58 4.40 -1.79
N ARG A 43 14.78 4.49 -1.20
CA ARG A 43 15.79 5.52 -1.54
C ARG A 43 16.33 5.33 -2.95
N GLN A 44 16.55 4.10 -3.39
CA GLN A 44 16.96 3.83 -4.77
C GLN A 44 15.90 4.29 -5.77
N LEU A 45 14.62 4.05 -5.47
CA LEU A 45 13.50 4.42 -6.36
C LEU A 45 13.15 5.91 -6.33
N HIS A 46 13.28 6.58 -5.18
CA HIS A 46 12.69 7.91 -4.95
C HIS A 46 13.65 8.94 -4.35
N GLY A 47 14.87 8.53 -3.98
CA GLY A 47 15.81 9.37 -3.24
C GLY A 47 15.22 9.87 -1.93
N VAL A 48 15.38 11.17 -1.69
CA VAL A 48 14.82 11.88 -0.53
C VAL A 48 13.47 12.53 -0.81
N ARG A 49 12.89 12.31 -2.00
CA ARG A 49 11.61 12.93 -2.37
C ARG A 49 10.45 12.24 -1.65
N THR A 50 9.61 13.04 -1.01
CA THR A 50 8.33 12.63 -0.45
C THR A 50 7.21 13.42 -1.12
N THR A 51 6.15 12.74 -1.52
CA THR A 51 4.95 13.34 -2.12
C THR A 51 3.79 13.28 -1.13
N PHE A 52 2.86 14.21 -1.26
CA PHE A 52 1.63 14.26 -0.46
C PHE A 52 0.43 14.27 -1.40
N VAL A 53 -0.65 13.61 -0.99
CA VAL A 53 -1.92 13.58 -1.72
C VAL A 53 -3.06 13.98 -0.80
N ARG A 54 -4.07 14.64 -1.35
CA ARG A 54 -5.32 14.93 -0.64
C ARG A 54 -6.23 13.71 -0.75
N VAL A 55 -6.65 13.18 0.39
CA VAL A 55 -7.54 12.01 0.48
C VAL A 55 -8.92 12.48 0.93
N LEU A 56 -9.97 12.03 0.24
CA LEU A 56 -11.35 12.16 0.73
C LEU A 56 -11.80 10.82 1.30
N GLU A 57 -12.27 10.82 2.54
CA GLU A 57 -12.85 9.63 3.16
C GLU A 57 -14.32 9.47 2.78
N VAL A 58 -14.71 8.26 2.40
CA VAL A 58 -16.06 7.90 1.97
C VAL A 58 -16.50 6.68 2.76
N HIS A 59 -17.62 6.79 3.47
CA HIS A 59 -18.11 5.66 4.26
C HIS A 59 -18.78 4.60 3.38
N VAL A 60 -18.44 3.32 3.54
CA VAL A 60 -18.95 2.21 2.71
C VAL A 60 -20.48 2.08 2.71
N GLY A 61 -21.12 2.48 3.82
CA GLY A 61 -22.58 2.49 3.94
C GLY A 61 -23.27 3.81 3.57
N ALA A 62 -22.51 4.84 3.16
CA ALA A 62 -23.04 6.17 2.88
C ALA A 62 -22.22 6.86 1.77
N ILE A 63 -22.15 6.20 0.61
CA ILE A 63 -21.40 6.71 -0.53
C ILE A 63 -22.18 7.89 -1.13
N PRO A 64 -21.54 9.06 -1.28
CA PRO A 64 -22.22 10.21 -1.84
C PRO A 64 -22.43 10.01 -3.35
N ALA A 65 -23.59 10.41 -3.85
CA ALA A 65 -23.89 10.35 -5.29
C ALA A 65 -23.03 11.31 -6.13
N ALA A 66 -22.40 12.29 -5.49
CA ALA A 66 -21.44 13.21 -6.12
C ALA A 66 -20.42 13.68 -5.06
N LEU A 67 -19.21 13.99 -5.52
CA LEU A 67 -18.20 14.57 -4.64
C LEU A 67 -18.65 15.95 -4.13
N PRO A 68 -18.29 16.33 -2.89
CA PRO A 68 -18.60 17.66 -2.37
C PRO A 68 -18.08 18.76 -3.30
N PRO A 69 -18.81 19.88 -3.47
CA PRO A 69 -18.34 21.01 -4.26
C PRO A 69 -16.95 21.47 -3.80
N GLY A 70 -16.02 21.62 -4.73
CA GLY A 70 -14.65 22.02 -4.44
C GLY A 70 -13.73 20.89 -3.92
N ALA A 71 -14.23 19.66 -3.79
CA ALA A 71 -13.40 18.50 -3.53
C ALA A 71 -12.37 18.34 -4.67
N ASN A 72 -11.10 18.31 -4.28
CA ASN A 72 -9.96 18.08 -5.18
C ASN A 72 -9.06 16.99 -4.59
N ALA A 73 -9.65 15.86 -4.24
CA ALA A 73 -8.93 14.71 -3.73
C ALA A 73 -8.22 13.98 -4.89
N GLY A 74 -6.98 13.55 -4.66
CA GLY A 74 -6.25 12.67 -5.58
C GLY A 74 -6.52 11.19 -5.31
N GLU A 75 -7.05 10.88 -4.11
CA GLU A 75 -7.42 9.53 -3.70
C GLU A 75 -8.72 9.54 -2.88
N LEU A 76 -9.46 8.44 -2.97
CA LEU A 76 -10.63 8.17 -2.15
C LEU A 76 -10.31 7.01 -1.19
N ARG A 77 -10.54 7.23 0.09
CA ARG A 77 -10.40 6.18 1.11
C ARG A 77 -11.78 5.70 1.54
N LEU A 78 -12.10 4.46 1.21
CA LEU A 78 -13.28 3.82 1.77
C LEU A 78 -13.05 3.52 3.25
N VAL A 79 -13.98 3.98 4.09
CA VAL A 79 -13.93 3.80 5.55
C VAL A 79 -15.19 3.09 6.05
N GLY A 80 -15.06 2.44 7.21
CA GLY A 80 -16.12 1.62 7.80
C GLY A 80 -16.04 0.15 7.35
N PRO A 81 -16.57 -0.78 8.17
CA PRO A 81 -16.53 -2.20 7.86
C PRO A 81 -17.60 -2.55 6.81
N PRO A 82 -17.23 -3.09 5.64
CA PRO A 82 -18.22 -3.64 4.73
C PRO A 82 -18.80 -4.93 5.32
N SER A 83 -20.11 -5.14 5.19
CA SER A 83 -20.79 -6.36 5.64
C SER A 83 -20.54 -7.57 4.73
N SER A 84 -19.98 -7.35 3.53
CA SER A 84 -19.61 -8.40 2.59
C SER A 84 -18.55 -7.92 1.59
N ALA A 85 -17.88 -8.87 0.92
CA ALA A 85 -16.96 -8.56 -0.18
C ALA A 85 -17.69 -7.85 -1.34
N THR A 86 -18.93 -8.24 -1.64
CA THR A 86 -19.75 -7.60 -2.67
C THR A 86 -20.00 -6.12 -2.36
N GLN A 87 -20.38 -5.79 -1.13
CA GLN A 87 -20.59 -4.39 -0.73
C GLN A 87 -19.30 -3.58 -0.85
N ALA A 88 -18.15 -4.17 -0.51
CA ALA A 88 -16.86 -3.51 -0.67
C ALA A 88 -16.56 -3.19 -2.16
N LEU A 89 -16.83 -4.13 -3.06
CA LEU A 89 -16.64 -3.94 -4.51
C LEU A 89 -17.60 -2.88 -5.08
N GLU A 90 -18.88 -2.93 -4.71
CA GLU A 90 -19.88 -1.93 -5.08
C GLU A 90 -19.49 -0.55 -4.55
N ALA A 91 -18.91 -0.49 -3.36
CA ALA A 91 -18.45 0.76 -2.78
C ALA A 91 -17.29 1.38 -3.57
N VAL A 92 -16.35 0.56 -4.03
CA VAL A 92 -15.26 1.01 -4.93
C VAL A 92 -15.81 1.49 -6.26
N ALA A 93 -16.76 0.74 -6.85
CA ALA A 93 -17.36 1.10 -8.13
C ALA A 93 -18.15 2.41 -8.06
N SER A 94 -18.86 2.65 -6.95
CA SER A 94 -19.73 3.82 -6.78
C SER A 94 -18.97 5.08 -6.35
N ALA A 95 -17.75 4.93 -5.82
CA ALA A 95 -16.93 6.06 -5.40
C ALA A 95 -16.13 6.69 -6.56
N ARG A 96 -15.95 5.99 -7.68
CA ARG A 96 -15.19 6.46 -8.86
C ARG A 96 -16.03 7.33 -9.78
#